data_AF-A0A6C0DT43-F1
#
_entry.id   AF-A0A6C0DT43-F1
#
_cell.length_a   1.000
_cell.length_b   1.000
_cell.length_c   1.000
_cell.angle_alpha   90.00
_cell.angle_beta   90.00
_cell.angle_gamma   90.00
#
_symmetry.space_group_name_H-M   'P 1'
#
loop_
_entity.id
_entity.type
_entity.pdbx_description
1 polymer ?
#
loop_
_entity_poly.entity_id
_entity_poly.type
_entity_poly.pdbx_seq_one_letter_code
_entity_poly.pdbx_strand_id
1 'polypeptide(L)' 'MKDSIVQQCLDILKRDDVKHELKLVCKPVIDFIFYEINPYIYITVALVFMIFIMILAILILLILILRNKSFFNKVL' A
#
# COMPACT_ATOMS: atom_id res chain seq x y z
N MET A 1 -41.75 -21.38 4.02
CA MET A 1 -41.56 -21.40 2.55
C MET A 1 -40.36 -20.59 2.09
N LYS A 2 -40.13 -19.36 2.61
CA LYS A 2 -38.94 -18.56 2.26
C LYS A 2 -37.62 -19.27 2.59
N ASP A 3 -37.54 -19.99 3.70
CA ASP A 3 -36.30 -20.67 4.13
C ASP A 3 -35.86 -21.79 3.20
N SER A 4 -36.79 -22.44 2.49
CA SER A 4 -36.48 -23.52 1.55
C SER A 4 -35.81 -23.00 0.27
N ILE A 5 -36.21 -21.83 -0.23
CA ILE A 5 -35.62 -21.24 -1.43
C ILE A 5 -34.22 -20.72 -1.13
N VAL A 6 -34.02 -20.13 0.06
CA VAL A 6 -32.69 -19.67 0.50
C VAL A 6 -31.73 -20.85 0.68
N GLN A 7 -32.18 -21.94 1.30
CA GLN A 7 -31.39 -23.17 1.44
C GLN A 7 -31.00 -23.78 0.08
N GLN A 8 -31.95 -23.88 -0.86
CA GLN A 8 -31.67 -24.39 -2.19
C GLN A 8 -30.69 -23.49 -2.96
N CYS A 9 -30.83 -22.17 -2.84
CA CYS A 9 -29.90 -21.22 -3.45
C CYS A 9 -28.49 -21.34 -2.83
N LEU A 10 -28.41 -21.54 -1.51
CA LEU A 10 -27.15 -21.80 -0.80
C LEU A 10 -26.49 -23.13 -1.22
N ASP A 11 -27.27 -24.17 -1.46
CA ASP A 11 -26.74 -25.46 -1.92
C ASP A 11 -26.23 -25.39 -3.37
N ILE A 12 -26.88 -24.60 -4.22
CA ILE A 12 -26.40 -24.33 -5.58
C ILE A 12 -25.11 -23.50 -5.54
N LEU A 13 -25.04 -22.47 -4.69
CA LEU A 13 -23.85 -21.64 -4.47
C LEU A 13 -22.66 -22.42 -3.90
N LYS A 14 -22.91 -23.44 -3.07
CA LYS A 14 -21.87 -24.30 -2.49
C LYS A 14 -21.26 -25.26 -3.49
N ARG A 15 -21.95 -25.52 -4.60
CA ARG A 15 -21.51 -26.42 -5.66
C ARG A 15 -20.22 -25.87 -6.30
N ASP A 16 -19.21 -26.72 -6.43
CA ASP A 16 -17.86 -26.26 -6.79
C ASP A 16 -17.78 -25.64 -8.20
N ASP A 17 -18.65 -26.08 -9.12
CA ASP A 17 -18.81 -25.49 -10.45
C ASP A 17 -19.24 -24.00 -10.36
N VAL A 18 -20.18 -23.70 -9.46
CA VAL A 18 -20.72 -22.34 -9.28
C VAL A 18 -19.69 -21.44 -8.59
N LYS A 19 -18.91 -21.98 -7.65
CA LYS A 19 -17.77 -21.24 -7.06
C LYS A 19 -16.71 -20.92 -8.11
N HIS A 20 -16.45 -21.83 -9.05
CA HIS A 20 -15.47 -21.60 -10.12
C HIS A 20 -15.92 -20.48 -11.06
N GLU A 21 -17.16 -20.52 -11.51
CA GLU A 21 -17.79 -19.47 -12.33
C GLU A 21 -17.84 -18.12 -11.59
N LEU A 22 -18.24 -18.10 -10.32
CA LEU A 22 -18.23 -16.88 -9.51
C LEU A 22 -16.82 -16.30 -9.36
N LYS A 23 -15.81 -17.15 -9.21
CA LYS A 23 -14.42 -16.70 -9.14
C LYS A 23 -13.96 -16.09 -10.47
N LEU A 24 -14.39 -16.63 -11.60
CA LEU A 24 -14.14 -16.06 -12.93
C LEU A 24 -14.81 -14.69 -13.11
N VAL A 25 -16.04 -14.52 -12.60
CA VAL A 25 -16.77 -13.24 -12.65
C VAL A 25 -16.17 -12.20 -11.70
N CYS A 26 -15.67 -12.61 -10.53
CA CYS A 26 -15.01 -11.71 -9.58
C CYS A 26 -13.57 -11.35 -9.97
N LYS A 27 -12.92 -12.17 -10.78
CA LYS A 27 -11.54 -11.95 -11.26
C LYS A 27 -11.33 -10.58 -11.91
N PRO A 28 -12.15 -10.12 -12.89
CA PRO A 28 -11.97 -8.80 -13.50
C PRO A 28 -12.14 -7.64 -12.51
N VAL A 29 -12.98 -7.80 -11.47
CA VAL A 29 -13.15 -6.79 -10.42
C VAL A 29 -11.88 -6.66 -9.60
N ILE A 30 -11.30 -7.80 -9.20
CA ILE A 30 -10.04 -7.84 -8.46
C ILE A 30 -8.91 -7.26 -9.31
N ASP A 31 -8.80 -7.68 -10.58
CA ASP A 31 -7.76 -7.21 -11.50
C ASP A 31 -7.87 -5.69 -11.75
N PHE A 32 -9.09 -5.15 -11.85
CA PHE A 32 -9.33 -3.71 -11.97
C PHE A 32 -8.90 -2.95 -10.71
N ILE A 33 -9.21 -3.48 -9.53
CA ILE A 33 -8.78 -2.90 -8.24
C ILE A 33 -7.24 -2.89 -8.15
N PHE A 34 -6.57 -3.98 -8.52
CA PHE A 34 -5.11 -4.04 -8.53
C PHE A 34 -4.49 -3.10 -9.55
N TYR A 35 -5.11 -2.95 -10.72
CA TYR A 35 -4.68 -2.00 -11.74
C TYR A 35 -4.70 -0.56 -11.21
N GLU A 36 -5.78 -0.20 -10.52
CA GLU A 36 -5.94 1.12 -9.92
C GLU A 36 -5.00 1.31 -8.73
N ILE A 37 -4.85 0.32 -7.84
CA ILE A 37 -4.01 0.41 -6.63
C ILE A 37 -2.50 0.49 -6.93
N ASN A 38 -2.03 -0.24 -7.94
CA ASN A 38 -0.60 -0.31 -8.28
C ASN A 38 0.09 1.06 -8.41
N PRO A 39 -0.40 2.02 -9.22
CA PRO A 39 0.22 3.35 -9.30
C PRO A 39 0.26 4.08 -7.97
N TYR A 40 -0.76 3.94 -7.09
CA TYR A 40 -0.73 4.55 -5.75
C TYR A 40 0.36 3.94 -4.86
N ILE A 41 0.61 2.64 -4.96
CA ILE A 41 1.73 2.00 -4.24
C ILE A 41 3.06 2.61 -4.70
N TYR A 42 3.28 2.75 -6.00
CA TYR A 42 4.50 3.37 -6.52
C TYR A 42 4.66 4.82 -6.05
N ILE A 43 3.60 5.62 -6.09
CA ILE A 43 3.61 7.00 -5.58
C ILE A 43 3.95 7.01 -4.09
N THR A 44 3.33 6.14 -3.30
CA THR A 44 3.56 6.05 -1.85
C THR A 44 5.02 5.67 -1.55
N VAL A 45 5.57 4.68 -2.24
CA VAL A 45 6.98 4.27 -2.08
C VAL A 45 7.92 5.42 -2.45
N ALA A 46 7.66 6.13 -3.54
CA ALA A 46 8.44 7.29 -3.93
C ALA A 46 8.38 8.42 -2.88
N LEU A 47 7.21 8.69 -2.31
CA LEU A 47 7.06 9.67 -1.23
C LEU A 47 7.83 9.29 0.03
N VAL A 48 7.76 8.02 0.45
CA VAL A 48 8.54 7.52 1.60
C VAL A 48 10.04 7.67 1.34
N PHE A 49 10.49 7.36 0.12
CA PHE A 49 11.89 7.55 -0.28
C PHE A 49 12.32 9.02 -0.25
N MET A 50 11.45 9.95 -0.69
CA MET A 50 11.71 11.39 -0.62
C MET A 50 11.84 11.88 0.82
N ILE A 51 10.96 11.41 1.72
CA ILE A 51 11.03 11.74 3.15
C ILE A 51 12.34 11.21 3.75
N PHE A 52 12.75 9.99 3.39
CA PHE A 52 14.02 9.42 3.84
C PHE A 52 15.22 10.29 3.43
N ILE A 53 15.29 10.73 2.17
CA ILE A 53 16.34 11.64 1.69
C ILE A 53 16.32 12.97 2.47
N MET A 54 15.13 13.53 2.71
CA MET A 54 14.99 14.78 3.44
C MET A 54 15.54 14.67 4.87
N ILE A 55 15.26 13.56 5.55
CA ILE A 55 15.82 13.28 6.89
C ILE A 55 17.34 13.20 6.82
N LEU A 56 17.92 12.49 5.84
CA LEU A 56 19.37 12.43 5.65
C LEU A 56 19.98 13.82 5.42
N ALA A 57 19.34 14.66 4.61
CA ALA A 57 19.80 16.02 4.35
C ALA A 57 19.84 16.86 5.64
N ILE A 58 18.79 16.78 6.47
CA ILE A 58 18.72 17.46 7.77
C ILE A 58 19.85 16.96 8.70
N LEU A 59 20.08 15.64 8.75
CA LEU A 59 21.16 15.07 9.57
C LEU A 59 22.55 15.55 9.13
N ILE A 60 22.83 15.56 7.83
CA ILE A 60 24.09 16.06 7.29
C ILE A 60 24.28 17.54 7.62
N LEU A 61 23.24 18.35 7.42
CA LEU A 61 23.26 19.78 7.71
C LEU A 61 23.51 20.05 9.20
N LEU A 62 22.87 19.29 10.09
CA LEU A 62 23.08 19.36 11.53
C LEU A 62 24.53 19.08 11.93
N ILE A 63 25.12 18.01 11.37
CA ILE A 63 26.53 17.64 11.62
C ILE A 63 27.48 18.73 11.12
N LEU A 64 27.22 19.29 9.93
CA LEU A 64 28.03 20.35 9.36
C LEU A 64 28.00 21.61 10.24
N ILE A 65 26.81 22.03 10.70
CA ILE A 65 26.67 23.15 11.63
C ILE A 65 27.42 22.87 12.93
N LEU A 66 27.27 21.69 13.53
CA LEU A 66 27.92 21.35 14.79
C LEU A 66 29.46 21.36 14.65
N ARG A 67 29.99 20.83 13.55
CA ARG A 67 31.43 20.83 13.26
C ARG A 67 31.96 22.25 13.04
N ASN A 68 31.18 23.11 12.36
CA ASN A 68 31.58 24.49 12.11
C ASN A 68 31.44 25.38 13.37
N LYS A 69 30.43 25.16 14.22
CA LYS A 69 30.28 25.83 15.54
C LYS A 69 31.42 25.47 16.49
N SER A 70 31.86 24.21 16.49
CA SER A 70 33.06 23.76 17.22
C SER A 70 34.32 24.52 16.80
N PHE A 71 34.45 24.85 15.51
CA PHE A 71 35.54 25.68 14.99
C PHE A 71 35.41 27.15 15.45
N PHE A 72 34.21 27.72 15.37
CA PHE A 72 33.96 29.12 15.77
C PHE A 72 34.15 29.35 17.28
N ASN A 73 33.83 28.36 18.12
CA ASN A 73 33.98 28.43 19.58
C ASN A 73 35.40 28.07 20.08
N LYS A 74 36.30 27.66 19.17
CA LYS A 74 37.73 27.43 19.45
C LYS A 74 38.63 28.58 19.00
N VAL A 75 38.12 29.46 18.13
CA VAL A 75 38.87 30.57 17.52
C VAL A 75 38.60 31.90 18.24
N LEU A 76 37.50 32.01 18.99
CA LEU A 76 37.19 33.11 19.91
C LEU A 76 37.52 32.70 21.34
#